data_AF-A0A527HG05-F1
#
_entry.id   AF-A0A527HG05-F1
#
_cell.length_a   1.000
_cell.length_b   1.000
_cell.length_c   1.000
_cell.angle_alpha   90.00
_cell.angle_beta   90.00
_cell.angle_gamma   90.00
#
_symmetry.space_group_name_H-M   'P 1'
#
loop_
_entity.id
_entity.type
_entity.pdbx_description
1 polymer ?
#
loop_
_entity_poly.entity_id
_entity_poly.type
_entity_poly.pdbx_seq_one_letter_code
_entity_poly.pdbx_strand_id
1 'polypeptide(L)'
;MLAFSSAVGCSVLYHLAKAGWTDIMLIERSELTSGSSWHAAGGFHTLNGDPNVAKLQAYTVQLYKEIEEISGQSCSLHLTGGVMMADTPERMDFLRLAHAKGRYLGMDTELITPSEAKAMFPLMDETNFVGAMWDPVEGHLDPSGTTIAYSKAAKKLGAEIVLRNRVVELTQEVDGTWNVVTEQGTVKAEHVVNCGGLWAREIGRMVGVELPVLAMEHTYVHGDPGFDVWGMDVTRFGEWAGLRYTNAKVRENYSRRFSIRFPNEELPAARPAQTTPLYDTMLANNAVMGDSWGLETPLWFAPEGKEP
;
A
#
# COMPACT_ATOMS: atom_id res chain seq x y z
N MET A 1 26.49 14.37 -2.81
CA MET A 1 25.68 13.13 -2.97
C MET A 1 24.21 13.48 -3.13
N LEU A 2 23.46 12.75 -3.97
CA LEU A 2 22.07 13.06 -4.31
C LEU A 2 21.06 11.98 -3.90
N ALA A 3 19.92 12.32 -3.32
CA ALA A 3 18.81 11.39 -3.02
C ALA A 3 17.47 11.88 -3.62
N PHE A 4 16.53 10.97 -3.87
CA PHE A 4 15.16 11.30 -4.35
C PHE A 4 14.12 11.26 -3.24
N SER A 5 12.99 11.96 -3.35
CA SER A 5 12.07 12.08 -2.21
C SER A 5 11.23 10.84 -1.95
N SER A 6 11.23 10.49 -0.66
CA SER A 6 10.35 9.58 0.05
C SER A 6 10.71 9.72 1.54
N ALA A 7 9.93 9.12 2.44
CA ALA A 7 10.38 8.97 3.83
C ALA A 7 11.80 8.36 3.91
N VAL A 8 12.10 7.41 3.01
CA VAL A 8 13.43 6.79 2.86
C VAL A 8 14.47 7.82 2.40
N GLY A 9 14.18 8.62 1.39
CA GLY A 9 15.10 9.65 0.89
C GLY A 9 15.46 10.69 1.95
N CYS A 10 14.47 11.17 2.71
CA CYS A 10 14.71 12.11 3.81
C CYS A 10 15.49 11.44 4.96
N SER A 11 15.22 10.16 5.26
CA SER A 11 16.00 9.40 6.23
C SER A 11 17.46 9.26 5.80
N VAL A 12 17.74 8.85 4.55
CA VAL A 12 19.10 8.76 4.01
C VAL A 12 19.81 10.11 4.11
N LEU A 13 19.16 11.19 3.67
CA LEU A 13 19.71 12.54 3.73
C LEU A 13 20.09 12.95 5.16
N TYR A 14 19.19 12.72 6.12
CA TYR A 14 19.46 13.00 7.53
C TYR A 14 20.64 12.20 8.08
N HIS A 15 20.71 10.90 7.79
CA HIS A 15 21.80 10.04 8.28
C HIS A 15 23.16 10.44 7.70
N LEU A 16 23.21 10.82 6.42
CA LEU A 16 24.43 11.32 5.79
C LEU A 16 24.88 12.65 6.43
N ALA A 17 23.93 13.57 6.64
CA ALA A 17 24.20 14.84 7.31
C ALA A 17 24.76 14.60 8.73
N LYS A 18 24.13 13.70 9.48
CA LYS A 18 24.55 13.29 10.82
C LYS A 18 25.94 12.62 10.83
N ALA A 19 26.28 11.90 9.77
CA ALA A 19 27.60 11.31 9.57
C ALA A 19 28.67 12.34 9.17
N GLY A 20 28.32 13.63 9.03
CA GLY A 20 29.24 14.72 8.75
C GLY A 20 29.41 15.04 7.27
N TRP A 21 28.58 14.49 6.39
CA TRP A 21 28.59 14.89 4.98
C TRP A 21 27.98 16.28 4.82
N THR A 22 28.72 17.19 4.18
CA THR A 22 28.35 18.60 4.07
C THR A 22 27.86 19.01 2.67
N ASP A 23 28.20 18.23 1.63
CA ASP A 23 27.76 18.46 0.24
C ASP A 23 26.75 17.39 -0.19
N ILE A 24 25.54 17.51 0.36
CA ILE A 24 24.44 16.56 0.16
C ILE A 24 23.15 17.28 -0.19
N MET A 25 22.45 16.75 -1.18
CA MET A 25 21.24 17.33 -1.74
C MET A 25 20.18 16.25 -1.95
N LEU A 26 18.92 16.56 -1.66
CA LEU A 26 17.77 15.78 -2.07
C LEU A 26 16.99 16.54 -3.16
N ILE A 27 16.71 15.87 -4.27
CA ILE A 27 15.90 16.42 -5.36
C ILE A 27 14.55 15.72 -5.42
N GLU A 28 13.47 16.49 -5.36
CA GLU A 28 12.09 16.02 -5.44
C GLU A 28 11.38 16.59 -6.66
N ARG A 29 10.65 15.73 -7.39
CA ARG A 29 9.89 16.13 -8.59
C ARG A 29 8.69 17.04 -8.30
N SER A 30 8.15 17.03 -7.09
CA SER A 30 6.95 17.74 -6.64
C SER A 30 7.18 18.28 -5.23
N GLU A 31 6.32 17.94 -4.26
CA GLU A 31 6.49 18.19 -2.84
C GLU A 31 7.00 16.95 -2.11
N LEU A 32 7.60 17.11 -0.93
CA LEU A 32 7.86 15.98 -0.04
C LEU A 32 6.56 15.22 0.24
N THR A 33 6.68 13.91 0.44
CA THR A 33 5.57 12.96 0.69
C THR A 33 4.65 12.66 -0.49
N SER A 34 4.81 13.31 -1.65
CA SER A 34 3.97 13.13 -2.86
C SER A 34 3.98 11.71 -3.48
N GLY A 35 4.81 10.80 -2.98
CA GLY A 35 4.81 9.38 -3.34
C GLY A 35 3.81 8.56 -2.51
N SER A 36 4.21 7.36 -2.08
CA SER A 36 3.33 6.51 -1.25
C SER A 36 3.27 6.92 0.22
N SER A 37 4.22 7.75 0.69
CA SER A 37 4.35 8.09 2.10
C SER A 37 3.12 8.83 2.65
N TRP A 38 2.50 9.76 1.89
CA TRP A 38 1.39 10.55 2.41
C TRP A 38 0.13 9.73 2.74
N HIS A 39 -0.06 8.61 2.05
CA HIS A 39 -1.25 7.75 2.19
C HIS A 39 -0.94 6.43 2.90
N ALA A 40 0.25 6.29 3.51
CA ALA A 40 0.53 5.12 4.34
C ALA A 40 -0.30 5.20 5.63
N ALA A 41 -0.88 4.07 6.06
CA ALA A 41 -1.64 4.00 7.31
C ALA A 41 -0.78 4.26 8.57
N GLY A 42 0.55 4.23 8.43
CA GLY A 42 1.50 4.58 9.49
C GLY A 42 1.72 3.50 10.54
N GLY A 43 1.04 2.35 10.44
CA GLY A 43 1.27 1.20 11.31
C GLY A 43 2.65 0.56 11.09
N PHE A 44 3.29 0.13 12.18
CA PHE A 44 4.52 -0.64 12.12
C PHE A 44 4.46 -1.82 13.10
N HIS A 45 5.00 -2.95 12.64
CA HIS A 45 5.09 -4.20 13.39
C HIS A 45 6.55 -4.54 13.61
N THR A 46 6.93 -4.86 14.84
CA THR A 46 8.30 -5.19 15.26
C THR A 46 8.65 -6.65 14.99
N LEU A 47 7.65 -7.50 14.79
CA LEU A 47 7.88 -8.88 14.40
C LEU A 47 8.28 -8.98 12.92
N ASN A 48 9.47 -9.50 12.65
CA ASN A 48 9.92 -9.76 11.29
C ASN A 48 10.50 -11.18 11.13
N GLY A 49 10.43 -11.72 9.92
CA GLY A 49 11.01 -13.02 9.58
C GLY A 49 12.55 -13.02 9.64
N ASP A 50 13.17 -11.85 9.42
CA ASP A 50 14.61 -11.63 9.54
C ASP A 50 14.95 -10.88 10.85
N PRO A 51 15.75 -11.49 11.75
CA PRO A 51 16.24 -10.87 12.97
C PRO A 51 16.90 -9.50 12.83
N ASN A 52 17.59 -9.24 11.71
CA ASN A 52 18.28 -7.97 11.49
C ASN A 52 17.30 -6.85 11.17
N VAL A 53 16.16 -7.17 10.56
CA VAL A 53 15.10 -6.20 10.26
C VAL A 53 14.43 -5.75 11.56
N ALA A 54 14.19 -6.66 12.51
CA ALA A 54 13.65 -6.30 13.82
C ALA A 54 14.57 -5.30 14.56
N LYS A 55 15.89 -5.48 14.50
CA LYS A 55 16.86 -4.52 15.07
C LYS A 55 16.81 -3.15 14.39
N LEU A 56 16.68 -3.12 13.07
CA LEU A 56 16.55 -1.87 12.31
C LEU A 56 15.27 -1.11 12.68
N GLN A 57 14.17 -1.82 12.92
CA GLN A 57 12.91 -1.22 13.37
C GLN A 57 13.05 -0.66 14.79
N ALA A 58 13.67 -1.40 15.72
CA ALA A 58 13.93 -0.92 17.07
C ALA A 58 14.78 0.37 17.07
N TYR A 59 15.82 0.42 16.25
CA TYR A 59 16.60 1.65 16.03
C TYR A 59 15.73 2.80 15.52
N THR A 60 14.88 2.52 14.53
CA THR A 60 14.00 3.52 13.91
C THR A 60 13.01 4.12 14.90
N VAL A 61 12.41 3.29 15.77
CA VAL A 61 11.50 3.75 16.84
C VAL A 61 12.22 4.68 17.81
N GLN A 62 13.46 4.35 18.19
CA GLN A 62 14.28 5.21 19.05
C GLN A 62 14.68 6.52 18.36
N LEU A 63 14.97 6.45 17.07
CA LEU A 63 15.40 7.60 16.27
C LEU A 63 14.30 8.67 16.15
N TYR A 64 13.02 8.29 16.17
CA TYR A 64 11.92 9.26 16.06
C TYR A 64 11.98 10.34 17.13
N LYS A 65 12.30 9.97 18.37
CA LYS A 65 12.47 10.95 19.46
C LYS A 65 13.60 11.95 19.16
N GLU A 66 14.73 11.46 18.66
CA GLU A 66 15.87 12.31 18.31
C GLU A 66 15.51 13.30 17.19
N ILE A 67 14.88 12.83 16.11
CA ILE A 67 14.52 13.74 15.02
C ILE A 67 13.41 14.71 15.42
N GLU A 68 12.49 14.35 16.32
CA GLU A 68 11.52 15.30 16.88
C GLU A 68 12.22 16.42 17.64
N GLU A 69 13.18 16.07 18.52
CA GLU A 69 13.98 17.03 19.29
C GLU A 69 14.78 17.97 18.38
N ILE A 70 15.46 17.42 17.37
CA ILE A 70 16.25 18.23 16.43
C ILE A 70 15.32 19.10 15.58
N SER A 71 14.25 18.56 15.02
CA SER A 71 13.43 19.25 14.02
C SER A 71 12.38 20.20 14.60
N GLY A 72 11.93 19.96 15.84
CA GLY A 72 10.74 20.58 16.41
C GLY A 72 9.42 20.15 15.73
N GLN A 73 9.44 19.08 14.94
CA GLN A 73 8.28 18.51 14.25
C GLN A 73 7.92 17.19 14.92
N SER A 74 6.69 17.04 15.39
CA SER A 74 6.24 15.75 15.89
C SER A 74 6.05 14.75 14.75
N CYS A 75 6.45 13.51 15.01
CA CYS A 75 6.17 12.30 14.25
C CYS A 75 4.82 11.67 14.62
N SER A 76 4.15 12.16 15.67
CA SER A 76 2.90 11.59 16.21
C SER A 76 3.04 10.09 16.46
N LEU A 77 4.11 9.66 17.14
CA LEU A 77 4.37 8.27 17.45
C LEU A 77 3.47 7.79 18.60
N HIS A 78 2.65 6.77 18.36
CA HIS A 78 1.79 6.13 19.35
C HIS A 78 2.17 4.66 19.47
N LEU A 79 2.84 4.30 20.57
CA LEU A 79 3.14 2.91 20.93
C LEU A 79 1.95 2.34 21.69
N THR A 80 0.89 2.00 20.97
CA THR A 80 -0.31 1.38 21.54
C THR A 80 -0.09 -0.09 21.89
N GLY A 81 1.01 -0.66 21.40
CA GLY A 81 1.24 -2.09 21.25
C GLY A 81 0.29 -2.73 20.24
N GLY A 82 0.56 -3.99 19.90
CA GLY A 82 -0.13 -4.71 18.84
C GLY A 82 -0.33 -6.19 19.19
N VAL A 83 -1.52 -6.69 18.87
CA VAL A 83 -1.88 -8.11 19.06
C VAL A 83 -1.95 -8.80 17.72
N MET A 84 -1.18 -9.88 17.59
CA MET A 84 -1.22 -10.76 16.45
C MET A 84 -2.07 -11.98 16.79
N MET A 85 -3.29 -12.05 16.24
CA MET A 85 -4.24 -13.12 16.52
C MET A 85 -3.92 -14.42 15.77
N ALA A 86 -4.26 -15.56 16.38
CA ALA A 86 -4.27 -16.87 15.74
C ALA A 86 -5.68 -17.45 15.73
N ASP A 87 -6.23 -17.61 14.52
CA ASP A 87 -7.51 -18.25 14.23
C ASP A 87 -7.41 -19.78 14.09
N THR A 88 -6.20 -20.29 13.92
CA THR A 88 -5.91 -21.71 13.70
C THR A 88 -4.75 -22.21 14.58
N PRO A 89 -4.70 -23.50 14.93
CA PRO A 89 -3.56 -24.09 15.66
C PRO A 89 -2.22 -23.86 14.97
N GLU A 90 -2.17 -23.95 13.64
CA GLU A 90 -0.98 -23.73 12.83
C GLU A 90 -0.49 -22.28 12.91
N ARG A 91 -1.42 -21.31 12.91
CA ARG A 91 -1.09 -19.90 13.15
C ARG A 91 -0.54 -19.71 14.55
N MET A 92 -1.06 -20.42 15.54
CA MET A 92 -0.53 -20.37 16.91
C MET A 92 0.88 -20.97 17.02
N ASP A 93 1.19 -22.05 16.30
CA ASP A 93 2.54 -22.60 16.23
C ASP A 93 3.52 -21.61 15.59
N PHE A 94 3.09 -20.89 14.56
CA PHE A 94 3.86 -19.77 14.00
C PHE A 94 4.14 -18.70 15.07
N LEU A 95 3.14 -18.30 15.85
CA LEU A 95 3.32 -17.31 16.92
C LEU A 95 4.25 -17.80 18.03
N ARG A 96 4.19 -19.09 18.41
CA ARG A 96 5.15 -19.68 19.36
C ARG A 96 6.58 -19.62 18.87
N LEU A 97 6.80 -19.94 17.58
CA LEU A 97 8.11 -19.83 16.95
C LEU A 97 8.59 -18.38 16.88
N ALA A 98 7.69 -17.45 16.51
CA ALA A 98 7.95 -16.02 16.47
C ALA A 98 8.35 -15.48 17.84
N HIS A 99 7.60 -15.81 18.89
CA HIS A 99 7.90 -15.44 20.28
C HIS A 99 9.25 -16.03 20.74
N ALA A 100 9.55 -17.30 20.42
CA ALA A 100 10.85 -17.90 20.76
C ALA A 100 12.02 -17.17 20.09
N LYS A 101 11.89 -16.77 18.83
CA LYS A 101 12.89 -15.94 18.12
C LYS A 101 12.97 -14.54 18.73
N GLY A 102 11.83 -13.92 19.03
CA GLY A 102 11.76 -12.61 19.67
C GLY A 102 12.52 -12.57 20.99
N ARG A 103 12.33 -13.58 21.86
CA ARG A 103 13.08 -13.71 23.13
C ARG A 103 14.58 -13.79 22.92
N TYR A 104 15.06 -14.50 21.90
CA TYR A 104 16.49 -14.55 21.57
C TYR A 104 17.03 -13.17 21.14
N LEU A 105 16.19 -12.35 20.50
CA LEU A 105 16.55 -11.01 20.04
C LEU A 105 16.32 -9.92 21.11
N GLY A 106 15.86 -10.29 22.30
CA GLY A 106 15.57 -9.36 23.39
C GLY A 106 14.27 -8.58 23.20
N MET A 107 13.29 -9.15 22.49
CA MET A 107 11.94 -8.57 22.35
C MET A 107 11.04 -9.01 23.50
N ASP A 108 10.30 -8.06 24.06
CA ASP A 108 9.37 -8.26 25.19
C ASP A 108 7.96 -8.67 24.72
N THR A 109 7.89 -9.68 23.85
CA THR A 109 6.61 -10.23 23.37
C THR A 109 6.03 -11.23 24.38
N GLU A 110 4.70 -11.36 24.43
CA GLU A 110 4.02 -12.33 25.28
C GLU A 110 3.01 -13.17 24.48
N LEU A 111 2.93 -14.48 24.75
CA LEU A 111 1.85 -15.31 24.23
C LEU A 111 0.66 -15.18 25.17
N ILE A 112 -0.50 -14.79 24.63
CA ILE A 112 -1.70 -14.52 25.41
C ILE A 112 -2.90 -15.33 24.90
N THR A 113 -3.88 -15.51 25.77
CA THR A 113 -5.16 -16.15 25.47
C THR A 113 -6.09 -15.20 24.70
N PRO A 114 -7.10 -15.72 23.98
CA PRO A 114 -8.11 -14.90 23.34
C PRO A 114 -8.85 -13.97 24.32
N SER A 115 -9.06 -14.41 25.56
CA SER A 115 -9.74 -13.61 26.59
C SER A 115 -8.88 -12.48 27.13
N GLU A 116 -7.56 -12.69 27.27
CA GLU A 116 -6.63 -11.59 27.58
C GLU A 116 -6.59 -10.57 26.44
N ALA A 117 -6.55 -11.03 25.18
CA ALA A 117 -6.63 -10.14 24.02
C ALA A 117 -7.96 -9.35 24.00
N LYS A 118 -9.10 -9.98 24.31
CA LYS A 118 -10.40 -9.30 24.40
C LYS A 118 -10.47 -8.28 25.53
N ALA A 119 -9.80 -8.54 26.66
CA ALA A 119 -9.72 -7.57 27.75
C ALA A 119 -8.98 -6.30 27.31
N MET A 120 -8.02 -6.42 26.39
CA MET A 120 -7.30 -5.28 25.79
C MET A 120 -8.08 -4.65 24.62
N PHE A 121 -8.81 -5.46 23.85
CA PHE A 121 -9.58 -5.07 22.66
C PHE A 121 -11.05 -5.49 22.78
N PRO A 122 -11.90 -4.75 23.53
CA PRO A 122 -13.24 -5.20 23.91
C PRO A 122 -14.23 -5.41 22.75
N LEU A 123 -13.93 -4.85 21.57
CA LEU A 123 -14.74 -5.00 20.36
C LEU A 123 -14.49 -6.33 19.62
N MET A 124 -13.44 -7.06 19.99
CA MET A 124 -13.08 -8.33 19.37
C MET A 124 -13.97 -9.48 19.84
N ASP A 125 -14.36 -10.34 18.91
CA ASP A 125 -14.99 -11.62 19.23
C ASP A 125 -13.92 -12.72 19.42
N GLU A 126 -13.69 -13.08 20.69
CA GLU A 126 -12.69 -14.09 21.09
C GLU A 126 -13.01 -15.51 20.60
N THR A 127 -14.26 -15.80 20.22
CA THR A 127 -14.69 -17.17 19.87
C THR A 127 -14.06 -17.69 18.58
N ASN A 128 -13.54 -16.80 17.74
CA ASN A 128 -12.91 -17.12 16.46
C ASN A 128 -11.41 -17.40 16.56
N PHE A 129 -10.83 -17.42 17.77
CA PHE A 129 -9.38 -17.47 17.95
C PHE A 129 -8.95 -18.55 18.96
N VAL A 130 -7.79 -19.16 18.69
CA VAL A 130 -7.17 -20.17 19.55
C VAL A 130 -6.07 -19.60 20.44
N GLY A 131 -5.61 -18.38 20.16
CA GLY A 131 -4.57 -17.68 20.92
C GLY A 131 -4.13 -16.39 20.22
N ALA A 132 -3.18 -15.69 20.84
CA ALA A 132 -2.56 -14.52 20.23
C ALA A 132 -1.14 -14.29 20.79
N MET A 133 -0.44 -13.33 20.20
CA MET A 133 0.82 -12.81 20.68
C MET A 133 0.73 -11.30 20.81
N TRP A 134 1.12 -10.78 21.96
CA TRP A 134 1.19 -9.37 22.28
C TRP A 134 2.62 -8.85 22.10
N ASP A 135 2.74 -7.65 21.53
CA ASP A 135 3.97 -6.89 21.47
C ASP A 135 3.73 -5.44 21.95
N PRO A 136 4.39 -4.99 23.04
CA PRO A 136 4.20 -3.65 23.59
C PRO A 136 4.82 -2.53 22.75
N VAL A 137 5.70 -2.84 21.79
CA VAL A 137 6.43 -1.83 20.99
C VAL A 137 5.90 -1.69 19.57
N GLU A 138 4.76 -2.30 19.25
CA GLU A 138 4.01 -1.99 18.03
C GLU A 138 3.18 -0.71 18.16
N GLY A 139 2.78 -0.14 17.03
CA GLY A 139 1.99 1.07 17.04
C GLY A 139 1.84 1.71 15.67
N HIS A 140 1.61 3.02 15.68
CA HIS A 140 1.49 3.82 14.47
C HIS A 140 2.08 5.21 14.63
N LEU A 141 2.34 5.87 13.50
CA LEU A 141 2.84 7.24 13.44
C LEU A 141 2.20 8.03 12.28
N ASP A 142 2.48 9.33 12.19
CA ASP A 142 2.16 10.14 11.02
C ASP A 142 3.32 10.09 10.00
N PRO A 143 3.19 9.37 8.87
CA PRO A 143 4.29 9.21 7.92
C PRO A 143 4.68 10.53 7.25
N SER A 144 3.72 11.43 7.06
CA SER A 144 3.98 12.75 6.49
C SER A 144 4.75 13.61 7.48
N GLY A 145 4.25 13.70 8.72
CA GLY A 145 4.91 14.39 9.83
C GLY A 145 6.34 13.90 10.05
N THR A 146 6.56 12.58 10.07
CA THR A 146 7.89 11.97 10.19
C THR A 146 8.81 12.31 9.02
N THR A 147 8.32 12.31 7.79
CA THR A 147 9.12 12.72 6.61
C THR A 147 9.55 14.18 6.74
N ILE A 148 8.64 15.05 7.18
CA ILE A 148 8.96 16.46 7.44
C ILE A 148 9.97 16.60 8.59
N ALA A 149 9.86 15.80 9.66
CA ALA A 149 10.81 15.78 10.77
C ALA A 149 12.22 15.45 10.29
N TYR A 150 12.38 14.37 9.50
CA TYR A 150 13.66 14.03 8.86
C TYR A 150 14.19 15.19 8.01
N SER A 151 13.35 15.78 7.15
CA SER A 151 13.79 16.86 6.26
C SER A 151 14.29 18.09 7.02
N LYS A 152 13.60 18.48 8.10
CA LYS A 152 13.99 19.60 8.96
C LYS A 152 15.26 19.30 9.74
N ALA A 153 15.40 18.08 10.26
CA ALA A 153 16.59 17.64 10.96
C ALA A 153 17.82 17.63 10.01
N ALA A 154 17.67 17.08 8.80
CA ALA A 154 18.73 17.11 7.79
C ALA A 154 19.15 18.54 7.41
N LYS A 155 18.17 19.45 7.18
CA LYS A 155 18.45 20.86 6.88
C LYS A 155 19.21 21.57 8.00
N LYS A 156 18.87 21.31 9.27
CA LYS A 156 19.61 21.87 10.42
C LYS A 156 21.06 21.40 10.49
N LEU A 157 21.36 20.24 9.89
CA LEU A 157 22.70 19.69 9.77
C LEU A 157 23.42 20.10 8.46
N GLY A 158 22.82 20.99 7.66
CA GLY A 158 23.42 21.55 6.46
C GLY A 158 23.02 20.91 5.13
N ALA A 159 22.10 19.93 5.13
CA ALA A 159 21.65 19.30 3.90
C ALA A 159 20.75 20.22 3.05
N GLU A 160 20.88 20.14 1.73
CA GLU A 160 20.02 20.85 0.78
C GLU A 160 18.82 19.99 0.34
N ILE A 161 17.66 20.63 0.15
CA ILE A 161 16.47 19.98 -0.39
C ILE A 161 15.86 20.89 -1.46
N VAL A 162 15.82 20.40 -2.68
CA VAL A 162 15.28 21.08 -3.86
C VAL A 162 13.99 20.39 -4.27
N LEU A 163 12.87 21.12 -4.20
CA LEU A 163 11.54 20.63 -4.54
C LEU A 163 11.13 21.07 -5.95
N ARG A 164 10.13 20.40 -6.51
CA ARG A 164 9.56 20.68 -7.85
C ARG A 164 10.64 20.74 -8.94
N ASN A 165 11.61 19.84 -8.86
CA ASN A 165 12.70 19.76 -9.81
C ASN A 165 12.89 18.29 -10.21
N ARG A 166 12.17 17.83 -11.24
CA ARG A 166 12.24 16.42 -11.61
C ARG A 166 13.58 16.10 -12.26
N VAL A 167 14.18 14.98 -11.86
CA VAL A 167 15.30 14.37 -12.60
C VAL A 167 14.76 13.72 -13.86
N VAL A 168 15.32 14.10 -15.00
CA VAL A 168 14.89 13.66 -16.33
C VAL A 168 15.89 12.69 -16.96
N GLU A 169 17.17 12.79 -16.59
CA GLU A 169 18.24 11.94 -17.11
C GLU A 169 19.39 11.84 -16.10
N LEU A 170 20.05 10.68 -16.11
CA LEU A 170 21.29 10.43 -15.37
C LEU A 170 22.35 9.97 -16.36
N THR A 171 23.46 10.71 -16.46
CA THR A 171 24.64 10.27 -17.22
C THR A 171 25.86 10.25 -16.31
N GLN A 172 26.89 9.50 -16.72
CA GLN A 172 28.13 9.40 -15.97
C GLN A 172 29.30 9.79 -16.86
N GLU A 173 30.16 10.66 -16.34
CA GLU A 173 31.41 11.07 -16.97
C GLU A 173 32.44 9.93 -16.89
N VAL A 174 33.50 10.04 -17.70
CA VAL A 174 34.58 9.04 -17.75
C VAL A 174 35.31 8.90 -16.41
N ASP A 175 35.36 9.96 -15.60
CA ASP A 175 35.96 9.96 -14.27
C ASP A 175 35.05 9.39 -13.17
N GLY A 176 33.83 8.98 -13.51
CA GLY A 176 32.84 8.43 -12.59
C GLY A 176 31.88 9.46 -11.98
N THR A 177 32.07 10.75 -12.24
CA THR A 177 31.15 11.81 -11.79
C THR A 177 29.79 11.65 -12.45
N TRP A 178 28.72 11.74 -11.67
CA TRP A 178 27.35 11.73 -12.17
C TRP A 178 26.91 13.12 -12.58
N ASN A 179 26.26 13.22 -13.75
CA ASN A 179 25.46 14.35 -14.15
C ASN A 179 23.99 14.02 -13.92
N VAL A 180 23.40 14.69 -12.92
CA VAL A 180 21.98 14.59 -12.61
C VAL A 180 21.26 15.70 -13.36
N VAL A 181 20.69 15.38 -14.52
CA VAL A 181 19.98 16.36 -15.36
C VAL A 181 18.55 16.50 -14.86
N THR A 182 18.17 17.74 -14.56
CA THR A 182 16.86 18.08 -14.00
C THR A 182 16.16 19.14 -14.83
N GLU A 183 14.88 19.36 -14.56
CA GLU A 183 14.09 20.43 -15.21
C GLU A 183 14.65 21.84 -14.96
N GLN A 184 15.45 22.03 -13.91
CA GLN A 184 16.04 23.31 -13.52
C GLN A 184 17.55 23.39 -13.77
N GLY A 185 18.15 22.40 -14.45
CA GLY A 185 19.58 22.36 -14.77
C GLY A 185 20.26 21.07 -14.34
N THR A 186 21.58 21.01 -14.50
CA THR A 186 22.37 19.80 -14.20
C THR A 186 23.15 19.96 -12.91
N VAL A 187 23.04 18.98 -12.02
CA VAL A 187 23.81 18.89 -10.77
C VAL A 187 24.87 17.81 -10.93
N LYS A 188 26.12 18.11 -10.57
CA LYS A 188 27.20 17.12 -10.53
C LYS A 188 27.28 16.46 -9.16
N ALA A 189 27.47 15.15 -9.13
CA ALA A 189 27.58 14.40 -7.88
C ALA A 189 28.55 13.22 -8.00
N GLU A 190 29.33 12.96 -6.94
CA GLU A 190 30.16 11.74 -6.86
C GLU A 190 29.30 10.49 -6.65
N HIS A 191 28.18 10.64 -5.96
CA HIS A 191 27.26 9.56 -5.60
C HIS A 191 25.80 9.96 -5.79
N VAL A 192 25.00 9.05 -6.33
CA VAL A 192 23.55 9.18 -6.49
C VAL A 192 22.87 7.97 -5.83
N VAL A 193 21.86 8.23 -4.99
CA VAL A 193 21.05 7.22 -4.33
C VAL A 193 19.63 7.26 -4.85
N ASN A 194 19.19 6.13 -5.39
CA ASN A 194 17.84 5.99 -5.88
C ASN A 194 16.84 5.72 -4.72
N CYS A 195 16.11 6.76 -4.33
CA CYS A 195 15.02 6.67 -3.35
C CYS A 195 13.64 6.98 -3.97
N GLY A 196 13.46 6.73 -5.28
CA GLY A 196 12.30 7.16 -6.07
C GLY A 196 10.98 6.40 -5.83
N GLY A 197 10.91 5.51 -4.83
CA GLY A 197 9.70 4.77 -4.49
C GLY A 197 9.06 4.06 -5.69
N LEU A 198 7.81 4.42 -6.01
CA LEU A 198 7.06 3.91 -7.17
C LEU A 198 7.80 4.14 -8.50
N TRP A 199 8.62 5.18 -8.59
CA TRP A 199 9.39 5.54 -9.79
C TRP A 199 10.84 5.03 -9.77
N ALA A 200 11.22 4.22 -8.77
CA ALA A 200 12.59 3.74 -8.66
C ALA A 200 13.02 2.96 -9.91
N ARG A 201 12.10 2.21 -10.53
CA ARG A 201 12.34 1.46 -11.77
C ARG A 201 12.63 2.37 -12.95
N GLU A 202 11.86 3.43 -13.12
CA GLU A 202 12.03 4.44 -14.17
C GLU A 202 13.37 5.15 -14.03
N ILE A 203 13.78 5.45 -12.79
CA ILE A 203 15.10 6.02 -12.50
C ILE A 203 16.22 5.02 -12.80
N GLY A 204 16.06 3.75 -12.44
CA GLY A 204 17.03 2.70 -12.77
C GLY A 204 17.26 2.57 -14.28
N ARG A 205 16.18 2.69 -15.08
CA ARG A 205 16.26 2.64 -16.55
C ARG A 205 17.07 3.79 -17.16
N MET A 206 17.18 4.94 -16.50
CA MET A 206 18.03 6.05 -16.96
C MET A 206 19.50 5.63 -17.08
N VAL A 207 19.92 4.64 -16.29
CA VAL A 207 21.29 4.11 -16.27
C VAL A 207 21.37 2.66 -16.76
N GLY A 208 20.33 2.18 -17.46
CA GLY A 208 20.29 0.83 -18.02
C GLY A 208 20.09 -0.30 -17.01
N VAL A 209 19.63 -0.01 -15.79
CA VAL A 209 19.36 -1.01 -14.74
C VAL A 209 17.87 -1.24 -14.59
N GLU A 210 17.43 -2.48 -14.77
CA GLU A 210 16.03 -2.86 -14.58
C GLU A 210 15.80 -3.34 -13.13
N LEU A 211 15.19 -2.48 -12.30
CA LEU A 211 14.87 -2.85 -10.92
C LEU A 211 13.60 -3.71 -10.84
N PRO A 212 13.60 -4.83 -10.09
CA PRO A 212 12.47 -5.75 -9.98
C PRO A 212 11.41 -5.24 -9.00
N VAL A 213 10.86 -4.05 -9.26
CA VAL A 213 9.80 -3.42 -8.45
C VAL A 213 8.56 -3.12 -9.30
N LEU A 214 7.37 -3.28 -8.71
CA LEU A 214 6.09 -3.02 -9.35
C LEU A 214 5.17 -2.27 -8.39
N ALA A 215 4.42 -1.30 -8.91
CA ALA A 215 3.37 -0.64 -8.17
C ALA A 215 2.18 -1.61 -7.98
N MET A 216 1.69 -1.70 -6.75
CA MET A 216 0.50 -2.47 -6.40
C MET A 216 -0.51 -1.57 -5.71
N GLU A 217 -1.79 -1.82 -5.97
CA GLU A 217 -2.88 -1.18 -5.25
C GLU A 217 -3.06 -1.85 -3.89
N HIS A 218 -3.20 -1.04 -2.85
CA HIS A 218 -3.54 -1.49 -1.49
C HIS A 218 -4.59 -0.53 -0.93
N THR A 219 -5.68 -1.09 -0.41
CA THR A 219 -6.82 -0.33 0.10
C THR A 219 -6.88 -0.47 1.61
N TYR A 220 -7.11 0.66 2.28
CA TYR A 220 -7.60 0.70 3.65
C TYR A 220 -8.88 1.53 3.67
N VAL A 221 -9.75 1.23 4.62
CA VAL A 221 -11.02 1.95 4.81
C VAL A 221 -10.94 2.69 6.14
N HIS A 222 -11.52 3.89 6.19
CA HIS A 222 -11.62 4.67 7.41
C HIS A 222 -13.09 4.82 7.78
N GLY A 223 -13.45 4.33 8.98
CA GLY A 223 -14.82 4.37 9.48
C GLY A 223 -15.76 3.39 8.77
N ASP A 224 -17.02 3.46 9.18
CA ASP A 224 -18.16 2.86 8.48
C ASP A 224 -18.66 3.87 7.45
N PRO A 225 -18.95 3.49 6.19
CA PRO A 225 -19.59 4.38 5.22
C PRO A 225 -20.89 5.02 5.74
N GLY A 226 -21.52 4.45 6.77
CA GLY A 226 -22.73 4.99 7.42
C GLY A 226 -23.99 4.85 6.57
N PHE A 227 -23.85 4.28 5.37
CA PHE A 227 -24.89 3.99 4.39
C PHE A 227 -24.54 2.70 3.67
N ASP A 228 -25.53 2.04 3.08
CA ASP A 228 -25.29 0.93 2.16
C ASP A 228 -24.62 1.45 0.88
N VAL A 229 -23.35 1.11 0.72
CA VAL A 229 -22.51 1.47 -0.44
C VAL A 229 -22.21 0.25 -1.31
N TRP A 230 -23.02 -0.82 -1.25
CA TRP A 230 -22.84 -2.03 -2.06
C TRP A 230 -22.63 -1.72 -3.56
N GLY A 231 -23.38 -0.74 -4.10
CA GLY A 231 -23.24 -0.32 -5.49
C GLY A 231 -21.91 0.35 -5.85
N MET A 232 -21.10 0.72 -4.86
CA MET A 232 -19.77 1.33 -4.99
C MET A 232 -18.64 0.37 -4.58
N ASP A 233 -18.95 -0.73 -3.89
CA ASP A 233 -17.98 -1.70 -3.41
C ASP A 233 -17.16 -2.30 -4.56
N VAL A 234 -15.83 -2.33 -4.42
CA VAL A 234 -14.92 -2.90 -5.42
C VAL A 234 -15.00 -4.42 -5.50
N THR A 235 -15.37 -5.08 -4.40
CA THR A 235 -15.52 -6.54 -4.28
C THR A 235 -16.80 -7.05 -4.95
N ARG A 236 -17.69 -6.16 -5.41
CA ARG A 236 -18.86 -6.54 -6.22
C ARG A 236 -18.47 -7.11 -7.60
N PHE A 237 -17.20 -7.01 -7.99
CA PHE A 237 -16.63 -7.64 -9.18
C PHE A 237 -15.75 -8.83 -8.79
N GLY A 238 -15.73 -9.86 -9.63
CA GLY A 238 -14.86 -11.04 -9.47
C GLY A 238 -13.90 -11.22 -10.65
N GLU A 239 -13.23 -12.37 -10.70
CA GLU A 239 -12.28 -12.72 -11.77
C GLU A 239 -12.89 -12.66 -13.18
N TRP A 240 -14.20 -12.83 -13.29
CA TRP A 240 -14.97 -12.71 -14.53
C TRP A 240 -14.95 -11.31 -15.15
N ALA A 241 -14.71 -10.26 -14.35
CA ALA A 241 -14.68 -8.86 -14.78
C ALA A 241 -13.32 -8.48 -15.42
N GLY A 242 -12.81 -9.34 -16.30
CA GLY A 242 -11.56 -9.12 -17.02
C GLY A 242 -11.64 -8.02 -18.09
N LEU A 243 -10.52 -7.74 -18.76
CA LEU A 243 -10.39 -6.66 -19.75
C LEU A 243 -11.47 -6.68 -20.85
N ARG A 244 -11.86 -7.88 -21.32
CA ARG A 244 -12.95 -8.05 -22.30
C ARG A 244 -14.27 -7.47 -21.78
N TYR A 245 -14.65 -7.84 -20.56
CA TYR A 245 -15.89 -7.40 -19.93
C TYR A 245 -15.87 -5.89 -19.68
N THR A 246 -14.81 -5.40 -19.05
CA THR A 246 -14.64 -4.00 -18.69
C THR A 246 -14.68 -3.08 -19.91
N ASN A 247 -13.97 -3.42 -20.98
CA ASN A 247 -13.94 -2.59 -22.20
C ASN A 247 -15.34 -2.47 -22.84
N ALA A 248 -16.05 -3.60 -22.96
CA ALA A 248 -17.40 -3.62 -23.53
C ALA A 248 -18.41 -2.86 -22.65
N LYS A 249 -18.42 -3.10 -21.33
CA LYS A 249 -19.35 -2.44 -20.40
C LYS A 249 -19.11 -0.96 -20.23
N VAL A 250 -17.86 -0.49 -20.22
CA VAL A 250 -17.56 0.95 -20.15
C VAL A 250 -18.13 1.67 -21.37
N ARG A 251 -17.97 1.12 -22.58
CA ARG A 251 -18.54 1.70 -23.81
C ARG A 251 -20.06 1.72 -23.76
N GLU A 252 -20.69 0.62 -23.36
CA GLU A 252 -22.14 0.52 -23.23
C GLU A 252 -22.69 1.55 -22.23
N ASN A 253 -22.14 1.61 -21.01
CA ASN A 253 -22.58 2.57 -20.00
C ASN A 253 -22.36 4.02 -20.42
N TYR A 254 -21.23 4.33 -21.05
CA TYR A 254 -20.95 5.69 -21.52
C TYR A 254 -21.91 6.10 -22.65
N SER A 255 -22.17 5.22 -23.61
CA SER A 255 -23.12 5.48 -24.70
C SER A 255 -24.55 5.74 -24.21
N ARG A 256 -24.89 5.18 -23.05
CA ARG A 256 -26.22 5.26 -22.42
C ARG A 256 -26.31 6.27 -21.28
N ARG A 257 -25.30 7.12 -21.09
CA ARG A 257 -25.19 8.04 -19.93
C ARG A 257 -26.42 8.92 -19.70
N PHE A 258 -27.14 9.26 -20.76
CA PHE A 258 -28.34 10.12 -20.71
C PHE A 258 -29.62 9.41 -21.17
N SER A 259 -29.56 8.09 -21.40
CA SER A 259 -30.73 7.29 -21.75
C SER A 259 -31.57 7.01 -20.52
N ILE A 260 -32.88 6.84 -20.71
CA ILE A 260 -33.78 6.36 -19.66
C ILE A 260 -33.38 4.91 -19.33
N ARG A 261 -33.28 4.61 -18.02
CA ARG A 261 -33.09 3.25 -17.51
C ARG A 261 -34.42 2.75 -16.96
N PHE A 262 -34.87 1.61 -17.43
CA PHE A 262 -36.11 0.99 -16.95
C PHE A 262 -35.83 -0.03 -15.83
N PRO A 263 -36.76 -0.23 -14.89
CA PRO A 263 -36.67 -1.35 -13.96
C PRO A 263 -36.54 -2.68 -14.71
N ASN A 264 -35.70 -3.58 -14.21
CA ASN A 264 -35.40 -4.89 -14.80
C ASN A 264 -34.79 -4.83 -16.21
N GLU A 265 -34.23 -3.69 -16.60
CA GLU A 265 -33.49 -3.58 -17.85
C GLU A 265 -32.15 -4.32 -17.77
N GLU A 266 -31.99 -5.27 -18.69
CA GLU A 266 -30.76 -6.02 -18.87
C GLU A 266 -29.92 -5.43 -20.01
N LEU A 267 -28.61 -5.30 -19.76
CA LEU A 267 -27.68 -4.70 -20.72
C LEU A 267 -26.85 -5.79 -21.42
N PRO A 268 -26.93 -5.92 -22.76
CA PRO A 268 -26.39 -7.08 -23.47
C PRO A 268 -24.87 -7.10 -23.62
N ALA A 269 -24.17 -5.96 -23.51
CA ALA A 269 -22.72 -5.96 -23.78
C ALA A 269 -21.98 -6.87 -22.79
N ALA A 270 -20.94 -7.54 -23.31
CA ALA A 270 -20.11 -8.52 -22.60
C ALA A 270 -20.79 -9.83 -22.16
N ARG A 271 -22.09 -10.00 -22.41
CA ARG A 271 -22.84 -11.23 -22.07
C ARG A 271 -22.81 -12.25 -23.22
N PRO A 272 -22.78 -13.57 -22.91
CA PRO A 272 -22.60 -14.14 -21.58
C PRO A 272 -21.15 -13.98 -21.08
N ALA A 273 -20.98 -13.74 -19.77
CA ALA A 273 -19.67 -13.70 -19.13
C ALA A 273 -19.32 -15.05 -18.48
N GLN A 274 -20.24 -15.60 -17.69
CA GLN A 274 -20.18 -16.94 -17.11
C GLN A 274 -21.53 -17.65 -17.31
N THR A 275 -21.51 -18.96 -17.50
CA THR A 275 -22.71 -19.79 -17.66
C THR A 275 -22.64 -21.02 -16.77
N THR A 276 -23.81 -21.56 -16.40
CA THR A 276 -23.90 -22.88 -15.76
C THR A 276 -24.01 -23.98 -16.82
N PRO A 277 -23.75 -25.26 -16.48
CA PRO A 277 -23.99 -26.38 -17.41
C PRO A 277 -25.44 -26.51 -17.90
N LEU A 278 -26.40 -25.86 -17.23
CA LEU A 278 -27.80 -25.87 -17.62
C LEU A 278 -28.18 -24.71 -18.56
N TYR A 279 -27.26 -23.80 -18.87
CA TYR A 279 -27.54 -22.59 -19.65
C TYR A 279 -28.24 -22.90 -20.98
N ASP A 280 -27.67 -23.80 -21.79
CA ASP A 280 -28.26 -24.18 -23.08
C ASP A 280 -29.60 -24.90 -22.92
N THR A 281 -29.77 -25.66 -21.83
CA THR A 281 -31.05 -26.31 -21.51
C THR A 281 -32.10 -25.29 -21.14
N MET A 282 -31.74 -24.27 -20.37
CA MET A 282 -32.64 -23.19 -19.98
C MET A 282 -33.07 -22.38 -21.21
N LEU A 283 -32.13 -22.02 -22.09
CA LEU A 283 -32.44 -21.37 -23.37
C LEU A 283 -33.35 -22.20 -24.26
N ALA A 284 -33.10 -23.51 -24.37
CA ALA A 284 -33.96 -24.43 -25.12
C ALA A 284 -35.39 -24.52 -24.56
N ASN A 285 -35.58 -24.19 -23.28
CA ASN A 285 -36.89 -24.09 -22.62
C ASN A 285 -37.44 -22.65 -22.60
N ASN A 286 -36.93 -21.78 -23.47
CA ASN A 286 -37.40 -20.40 -23.66
C ASN A 286 -37.10 -19.47 -22.46
N ALA A 287 -35.95 -19.65 -21.80
CA ALA A 287 -35.52 -18.76 -20.71
C ALA A 287 -35.12 -17.36 -21.21
N VAL A 288 -35.58 -16.34 -20.49
CA VAL A 288 -35.09 -14.95 -20.60
C VAL A 288 -34.01 -14.74 -19.58
N MET A 289 -32.77 -14.56 -20.05
CA MET A 289 -31.59 -14.53 -19.20
C MET A 289 -31.26 -13.12 -18.70
N GLY A 290 -30.89 -13.02 -17.43
CA GLY A 290 -30.31 -11.84 -16.80
C GLY A 290 -28.86 -12.08 -16.38
N ASP A 291 -28.21 -11.01 -15.91
CA ASP A 291 -26.87 -11.07 -15.32
C ASP A 291 -26.95 -10.89 -13.80
N SER A 292 -26.39 -11.84 -13.05
CA SER A 292 -26.14 -11.67 -11.62
C SER A 292 -24.68 -11.99 -11.33
N TRP A 293 -23.89 -10.97 -10.98
CA TRP A 293 -22.46 -11.10 -10.71
C TRP A 293 -21.68 -11.75 -11.87
N GLY A 294 -22.03 -11.39 -13.11
CA GLY A 294 -21.40 -11.94 -14.32
C GLY A 294 -21.84 -13.36 -14.67
N LEU A 295 -22.74 -13.99 -13.90
CA LEU A 295 -23.34 -15.28 -14.21
C LEU A 295 -24.70 -15.08 -14.87
N GLU A 296 -24.92 -15.79 -15.98
CA GLU A 296 -26.22 -15.84 -16.63
C GLU A 296 -27.22 -16.63 -15.79
N THR A 297 -28.29 -15.97 -15.36
CA THR A 297 -29.37 -16.56 -14.57
C THR A 297 -30.72 -16.37 -15.26
N PRO A 298 -31.60 -17.40 -15.31
CA PRO A 298 -32.92 -17.25 -15.92
C PRO A 298 -33.77 -16.33 -15.04
N LEU A 299 -34.25 -15.21 -15.60
CA LEU A 299 -35.16 -14.29 -14.92
C LEU A 299 -36.59 -14.86 -14.92
N TRP A 300 -37.00 -15.41 -16.07
CA TRP A 300 -38.29 -16.06 -16.28
C TRP A 300 -38.23 -16.93 -17.54
N PHE A 301 -39.25 -17.76 -17.76
CA PHE A 301 -39.39 -18.60 -18.96
C PHE A 301 -40.61 -18.13 -19.76
N ALA A 302 -40.39 -17.83 -21.04
CA ALA A 302 -41.44 -17.39 -21.93
C ALA A 302 -42.37 -18.55 -22.32
N PRO A 303 -43.69 -18.33 -22.39
CA PRO A 303 -44.62 -19.37 -22.82
C PRO A 303 -44.25 -19.95 -24.19
N GLU A 304 -44.54 -21.23 -24.39
CA GLU A 304 -44.23 -21.94 -25.63
C GLU A 304 -44.79 -21.20 -26.85
N GLY A 305 -43.96 -21.02 -27.88
CA GLY A 305 -44.32 -20.33 -29.12
C GLY A 305 -44.32 -18.80 -29.06
N LYS A 306 -43.89 -18.18 -27.94
CA LYS A 306 -43.64 -16.74 -27.86
C LYS A 306 -42.15 -16.44 -27.85
N GLU A 307 -41.75 -15.33 -28.48
CA GLU A 307 -40.38 -14.87 -28.39
C GLU A 307 -40.03 -14.49 -26.93
N PRO A 308 -38.85 -14.90 -26.44
CA PRO A 308 -38.31 -14.50 -25.14
C PRO A 308 -37.97 -13.01 -25.08
#